data_AF-R6CD07-F1
#
_entry.id   AF-R6CD07-F1
#
_cell.length_a   1.000
_cell.length_b   1.000
_cell.length_c   1.000
_cell.angle_alpha   90.00
_cell.angle_beta   90.00
_cell.angle_gamma   90.00
#
_symmetry.space_group_name_H-M   'P 1'
#
loop_
_entity.id
_entity.type
_entity.pdbx_description
1 polymer ?
#
loop_
_entity_poly.entity_id
_entity_poly.type
_entity_poly.pdbx_seq_one_letter_code
_entity_poly.pdbx_strand_id
1 'polypeptide(L)'
;MKENSRLTETDNCGNWALKGVKWEDLYKGAVITQQTYEKMYGALFKLKDYENTGLAPGQIEEMDRLYEEKCREVTKWKKRADELAGGRHDSGADTE
;
A
#
# COMPACT_ATOMS: atom_id res chain seq x y z
N MET A 1 -11.09 1.05 7.64
CA MET A 1 -10.44 1.69 6.47
C MET A 1 -11.21 1.26 5.24
N LYS A 2 -11.65 2.19 4.38
CA LYS A 2 -12.30 1.80 3.12
C LYS A 2 -11.27 1.04 2.28
N GLU A 3 -11.64 -0.15 1.82
CA GLU A 3 -10.79 -0.99 0.98
C GLU A 3 -10.40 -0.20 -0.28
N ASN A 4 -9.09 0.00 -0.47
CA ASN A 4 -8.58 0.93 -1.48
C ASN A 4 -8.49 0.26 -2.85
N SER A 5 -9.58 -0.31 -3.33
CA SER A 5 -9.63 -1.08 -4.57
C SER A 5 -9.14 -0.28 -5.78
N ARG A 6 -8.35 -0.93 -6.64
CA ARG A 6 -7.85 -0.35 -7.90
C ARG A 6 -9.03 0.06 -8.78
N LEU A 7 -9.05 1.33 -9.18
CA LEU A 7 -10.12 1.91 -10.01
C LEU A 7 -9.90 1.68 -11.51
N THR A 8 -8.68 1.34 -11.93
CA THR A 8 -8.33 1.07 -13.32
C THR A 8 -8.34 -0.41 -13.63
N GLU A 9 -8.65 -0.75 -14.88
CA GLU A 9 -8.52 -2.08 -15.47
C GLU A 9 -7.86 -1.99 -16.84
N THR A 10 -7.30 -3.12 -17.30
CA THR A 10 -6.65 -3.22 -18.61
C THR A 10 -7.21 -4.42 -19.34
N ASP A 11 -7.50 -4.30 -20.62
CA ASP A 11 -7.93 -5.42 -21.45
C ASP A 11 -6.73 -6.25 -21.97
N ASN A 12 -7.02 -7.34 -22.69
CA ASN A 12 -5.99 -8.22 -23.27
C ASN A 12 -5.16 -7.56 -24.37
N CYS A 13 -5.60 -6.41 -24.88
CA CYS A 13 -4.93 -5.64 -25.92
C CYS A 13 -4.07 -4.50 -25.33
N GLY A 14 -4.08 -4.33 -24.00
CA GLY A 14 -3.34 -3.27 -23.30
C GLY A 14 -4.08 -1.94 -23.22
N ASN A 15 -5.35 -1.88 -23.63
CA ASN A 15 -6.17 -0.68 -23.45
C ASN A 15 -6.56 -0.56 -21.98
N TRP A 16 -6.40 0.62 -21.41
CA TRP A 16 -6.75 0.89 -20.01
C TRP A 16 -8.06 1.68 -19.92
N ALA A 17 -8.84 1.39 -18.88
CA ALA A 17 -10.09 2.10 -18.58
C ALA A 17 -10.34 2.21 -17.08
N LEU A 18 -11.36 2.99 -16.71
CA LEU A 18 -11.93 2.96 -15.37
C LEU A 18 -12.91 1.78 -15.25
N LYS A 19 -12.90 1.09 -14.11
CA LYS A 19 -13.81 -0.04 -13.87
C LYS A 19 -15.28 0.36 -14.06
N GLY A 20 -15.93 -0.32 -15.00
CA GLY A 20 -17.31 -0.07 -15.37
C GLY A 20 -17.50 1.11 -16.33
N VAL A 21 -16.42 1.53 -17.02
CA VAL A 21 -16.43 2.44 -18.16
C VAL A 21 -15.70 1.71 -19.29
N LYS A 22 -16.29 1.65 -20.49
CA LYS A 22 -15.60 1.08 -21.65
C LYS A 22 -14.44 1.99 -22.05
N TRP A 23 -13.31 1.43 -22.48
CA TRP A 23 -12.15 2.25 -22.83
C TRP A 23 -12.46 3.22 -23.99
N GLU A 24 -13.36 2.83 -24.90
CA GLU A 24 -13.82 3.66 -26.02
C GLU A 24 -14.58 4.92 -25.56
N ASP A 25 -15.27 4.83 -24.41
CA ASP A 25 -16.01 5.97 -23.83
C ASP A 25 -15.06 7.04 -23.25
N LEU A 26 -13.77 6.73 -23.12
CA LEU A 26 -12.71 7.67 -22.72
C LEU A 26 -11.97 8.24 -23.93
N TYR A 27 -12.31 7.83 -25.16
CA TYR A 27 -11.63 8.28 -26.37
C TYR A 27 -11.97 9.73 -26.72
N LYS A 28 -11.07 10.40 -27.44
CA LYS A 28 -11.29 11.78 -27.89
C LYS A 28 -12.56 11.86 -28.74
N GLY A 29 -13.47 12.76 -28.35
CA GLY A 29 -14.74 12.99 -29.04
C GLY A 29 -15.90 12.12 -28.54
N ALA A 30 -15.67 11.19 -27.61
CA ALA A 30 -16.74 10.49 -26.93
C ALA A 30 -17.58 11.48 -26.09
N VAL A 31 -18.90 11.30 -26.10
CA VAL A 31 -19.80 12.07 -25.24
C VAL A 31 -19.72 11.50 -23.84
N ILE A 32 -19.38 12.34 -22.87
CA ILE A 32 -19.36 11.94 -21.46
C ILE A 32 -20.80 11.72 -21.01
N THR A 33 -21.19 10.46 -20.85
CA THR A 33 -22.47 10.08 -20.24
C THR A 33 -22.46 10.39 -18.74
N GLN A 34 -23.63 10.44 -18.10
CA GLN A 34 -23.73 10.60 -16.65
C GLN A 34 -22.94 9.51 -15.89
N GLN A 35 -23.02 8.26 -16.34
CA GLN A 35 -22.29 7.15 -15.74
C GLN A 35 -20.76 7.33 -15.89
N THR A 36 -20.29 7.71 -17.07
CA THR A 36 -18.88 7.98 -17.33
C THR A 36 -18.39 9.14 -16.46
N TYR A 37 -19.19 10.21 -16.37
CA TYR A 37 -18.90 11.38 -15.53
C TYR A 37 -18.72 11.01 -14.06
N GLU A 38 -19.65 10.26 -13.47
CA GLU A 38 -19.59 9.85 -12.06
C GLU A 38 -18.34 9.01 -11.77
N LYS A 39 -17.99 8.10 -12.69
CA LYS A 39 -16.78 7.27 -12.58
C LYS A 39 -15.50 8.09 -12.68
N MET A 40 -15.43 9.01 -13.65
CA MET A 40 -14.30 9.93 -13.80
C MET A 40 -14.14 10.83 -12.58
N TYR A 41 -15.25 11.39 -12.09
CA TYR A 41 -15.24 12.25 -10.90
C TYR A 41 -14.76 11.49 -9.66
N GLY A 42 -15.23 10.25 -9.46
CA GLY A 42 -14.74 9.39 -8.39
C GLY A 42 -13.23 9.08 -8.49
N ALA A 43 -12.73 8.87 -9.70
CA ALA A 43 -11.29 8.66 -9.93
C ALA A 43 -10.47 9.91 -9.62
N LEU A 44 -10.91 11.09 -10.08
CA LEU A 44 -10.28 12.38 -9.77
C LEU A 44 -10.31 12.68 -8.27
N PHE A 45 -11.42 12.36 -7.59
CA PHE A 45 -11.52 12.54 -6.14
C PHE A 45 -10.47 11.72 -5.38
N LYS A 46 -10.28 10.45 -5.76
CA LYS A 46 -9.24 9.61 -5.16
C LYS A 46 -7.83 10.06 -5.51
N LEU A 47 -7.60 10.56 -6.74
CA LEU A 47 -6.31 11.14 -7.14
C LEU A 47 -6.01 12.39 -6.31
N LYS A 48 -6.97 13.28 -6.12
CA LYS A 48 -6.84 14.45 -5.25
C LYS A 48 -6.50 14.05 -3.81
N ASP A 49 -7.16 13.03 -3.25
CA ASP A 49 -6.83 12.52 -1.91
C ASP A 49 -5.39 11.98 -1.84
N TYR A 50 -4.92 11.34 -2.91
CA TYR A 50 -3.52 10.91 -3.05
C TYR A 50 -2.55 12.10 -3.14
N GLU A 51 -2.82 13.08 -4.00
CA GLU A 51 -2.00 14.28 -4.18
C GLU A 51 -1.91 15.11 -2.87
N ASN A 52 -2.99 15.15 -2.10
CA ASN A 52 -3.01 15.80 -0.78
C ASN A 52 -2.09 15.14 0.25
N THR A 53 -1.63 13.90 0.03
CA THR A 53 -0.59 13.29 0.88
C THR A 53 0.77 13.95 0.67
N GLY A 54 0.98 14.63 -0.47
CA GLY A 54 2.27 15.22 -0.85
C GLY A 54 3.35 14.19 -1.19
N LEU A 55 2.99 12.91 -1.33
CA LEU A 55 3.93 11.82 -1.58
C LEU A 55 3.97 11.47 -3.06
N ALA A 56 5.18 11.35 -3.61
CA ALA A 56 5.40 10.72 -4.91
C ALA A 56 5.29 9.18 -4.80
N PRO A 57 4.95 8.46 -5.88
CA PRO A 57 4.80 7.00 -5.82
C PRO A 57 6.06 6.29 -5.30
N GLY A 58 7.25 6.71 -5.75
CA GLY A 58 8.52 6.13 -5.29
C GLY A 58 8.81 6.37 -3.80
N GLN A 59 8.27 7.43 -3.19
CA GLN A 59 8.41 7.65 -1.75
C GLN A 59 7.57 6.65 -0.94
N ILE A 60 6.43 6.22 -1.48
CA ILE A 60 5.58 5.20 -0.86
C ILE A 60 6.27 3.83 -0.95
N GLU A 61 6.84 3.49 -2.11
CA GLU A 61 7.61 2.25 -2.29
C GLU A 61 8.82 2.18 -1.35
N GLU A 62 9.55 3.29 -1.21
CA GLU A 62 10.69 3.34 -0.29
C GLU A 62 10.24 3.28 1.17
N MET A 63 9.11 3.91 1.52
CA MET A 63 8.53 3.80 2.86
C MET A 63 8.19 2.34 3.17
N ASP A 64 7.52 1.61 2.27
CA ASP A 64 7.19 0.19 2.46
C ASP A 64 8.46 -0.64 2.68
N ARG A 65 9.49 -0.44 1.85
CA ARG A 65 10.79 -1.11 2.00
C ARG A 65 11.45 -0.83 3.35
N LEU A 66 11.49 0.43 3.78
CA LEU A 66 12.07 0.83 5.05
C LEU A 66 11.29 0.25 6.23
N TYR A 67 9.96 0.23 6.16
CA TYR A 67 9.13 -0.42 7.17
C TYR A 67 9.43 -1.91 7.31
N GLU A 68 9.57 -2.64 6.20
CA GLU A 68 9.94 -4.06 6.21
C GLU A 68 11.33 -4.29 6.81
N GLU A 69 12.31 -3.46 6.45
CA GLU A 69 13.65 -3.52 7.04
C GLU A 69 13.62 -3.31 8.56
N LYS A 70 12.91 -2.27 9.02
CA LYS A 70 12.80 -1.97 10.46
C LYS A 70 12.05 -3.06 11.22
N CYS A 71 10.99 -3.63 10.65
CA CYS A 71 10.32 -4.78 11.26
C CYS A 71 11.26 -5.99 11.42
N ARG A 72 12.12 -6.25 10.43
CA ARG A 72 13.14 -7.32 10.51
C ARG A 72 14.17 -7.02 11.59
N GLU A 73 14.66 -5.79 11.68
CA GLU A 73 15.58 -5.37 12.74
C GLU A 73 14.96 -5.54 14.11
N VAL A 74 13.77 -4.98 14.34
CA VAL A 74 13.04 -5.09 15.62
C VAL A 74 12.85 -6.55 16.01
N THR A 75 12.53 -7.43 15.06
CA THR A 75 12.41 -8.87 15.32
C THR A 75 13.74 -9.49 15.78
N LYS A 76 14.87 -9.11 15.16
CA LYS A 76 16.21 -9.58 15.58
C LYS A 76 16.55 -9.09 16.98
N TRP A 77 16.33 -7.80 17.26
CA TRP A 77 16.60 -7.21 18.58
C TRP A 77 15.77 -7.87 19.67
N LYS A 78 14.49 -8.15 19.39
CA LYS A 78 13.59 -8.82 20.33
C LYS A 78 14.08 -10.22 20.70
N LYS A 79 14.46 -11.04 19.71
CA LYS A 79 15.05 -12.37 19.95
C LYS A 79 16.29 -12.30 20.83
N ARG A 80 17.21 -11.38 20.51
CA ARG A 80 18.44 -11.19 21.30
C ARG A 80 18.15 -10.74 22.73
N ALA A 81 17.15 -9.87 22.92
CA ALA A 81 16.73 -9.45 24.25
C ALA A 81 16.14 -10.61 25.06
N ASP A 82 15.33 -11.46 24.43
CA ASP A 82 14.75 -12.65 25.06
C ASP A 82 15.84 -13.67 25.45
N GLU A 83 16.85 -13.88 24.60
CA GLU A 83 18.02 -14.74 24.89
C GLU A 83 18.83 -14.23 26.10
N LEU A 84 19.11 -12.92 26.15
CA LEU A 84 19.81 -12.28 27.28
C LEU A 84 18.97 -12.27 28.58
N ALA A 85 17.64 -12.25 28.45
CA ALA A 85 16.73 -12.38 29.59
C ALA A 85 16.67 -13.84 30.10
N GLY A 86 16.66 -14.82 29.20
CA GLY A 86 16.65 -16.24 29.53
C GLY A 86 17.96 -16.78 30.13
N GLY A 87 19.11 -16.19 29.76
CA GLY A 87 20.43 -16.57 30.30
C GLY A 87 20.71 -16.13 31.74
N ARG A 88 19.76 -15.48 32.44
CA ARG A 88 19.91 -15.02 33.84
C ARG A 88 19.34 -15.98 34.89
N HIS A 89 19.04 -17.23 34.55
CA HIS A 89 18.49 -18.25 35.47
C HIS A 89 19.39 -19.48 35.63
N ASP A 90 20.71 -19.34 35.58
CA ASP A 90 21.59 -20.40 36.10
C ASP A 90 22.91 -19.81 36.57
N SER A 91 22.95 -19.38 37.82
CA SER A 91 24.19 -19.31 38.60
C SER A 91 23.89 -19.15 40.08
N GLY A 92 23.88 -20.29 40.78
CA GLY A 92 24.41 -20.39 42.15
C GLY A 92 23.38 -20.41 43.27
N ALA A 93 23.18 -21.60 43.85
CA ALA A 93 23.51 -21.85 45.25
C ALA A 93 23.43 -23.36 45.56
N ASP A 94 24.43 -24.13 45.10
CA ASP A 94 24.88 -25.29 45.87
C ASP A 94 26.05 -24.80 46.72
N THR A 95 25.77 -24.54 48.00
CA THR A 95 26.80 -24.48 49.04
C THR A 95 26.44 -25.54 50.07
N GLU A 96 27.45 -26.37 50.32
CA GLU A 96 27.55 -27.54 51.20
C GLU A 96 26.80 -27.48 52.54
#